data_AF-A0A7S0A8H2-F1
#
_entry.id   AF-A0A7S0A8H2-F1
#
_cell.length_a   1.000
_cell.length_b   1.000
_cell.length_c   1.000
_cell.angle_alpha   90.00
_cell.angle_beta   90.00
_cell.angle_gamma   90.00
#
_symmetry.space_group_name_H-M   'P 1'
#
loop_
_entity.id
_entity.type
_entity.pdbx_description
1 polymer ?
#
loop_
_entity_poly.entity_id
_entity_poly.type
_entity_poly.pdbx_seq_one_letter_code
_entity_poly.pdbx_strand_id
1 'polypeptide(L)'
;LRWFTPSPAGQGALDLTPVVRADVVGAVDEFCSRLFEELDYRREAANIERFAGLYGAGGEYAARIPAPGVRVPRLERELCTRRVLVMEWIDGERLIATASDGSCTVVDEADMPLVEIGIAATLVQLLETGVMHTDPHGGNLLKAPVPPPPPPPAEAA
;
A
#
# COMPACT_ATOMS: atom_id res chain seq x y z
N LEU A 1 -16.69 24.04 48.35
CA LEU A 1 -17.93 24.16 49.15
C LEU A 1 -18.59 25.51 48.82
N ARG A 2 -19.84 25.46 48.33
CA ARG A 2 -20.77 26.57 47.99
C ARG A 2 -20.40 27.46 46.78
N TRP A 3 -21.09 27.30 45.65
CA TRP A 3 -22.38 27.93 45.21
C TRP A 3 -22.20 29.33 44.61
N PHE A 4 -22.36 29.44 43.29
CA PHE A 4 -22.75 30.67 42.60
C PHE A 4 -23.83 30.32 41.56
N THR A 5 -25.01 30.92 41.72
CA THR A 5 -26.12 30.91 40.77
C THR A 5 -25.92 32.00 39.70
N PRO A 6 -26.51 31.85 38.50
CA PRO A 6 -26.24 32.72 37.36
C PRO A 6 -27.04 34.04 37.41
N SER A 7 -26.50 35.09 36.80
CA SER A 7 -27.22 36.34 36.51
C SER A 7 -27.61 36.39 35.02
N PRO A 8 -28.80 36.93 34.66
CA PRO A 8 -29.36 36.80 33.32
C PRO A 8 -29.01 37.96 32.39
N ALA A 9 -29.19 37.68 31.09
CA ALA A 9 -29.33 38.62 29.98
C ALA A 9 -28.05 39.28 29.43
N GLY A 10 -27.34 38.52 28.59
CA GLY A 10 -26.61 39.06 27.45
C GLY A 10 -27.19 38.45 26.18
N GLN A 11 -27.94 39.24 25.41
CA GLN A 11 -28.40 38.89 24.08
C GLN A 11 -27.19 38.63 23.18
N GLY A 12 -27.01 37.37 22.83
CA GLY A 12 -26.05 36.91 21.84
C GLY A 12 -26.61 35.62 21.26
N ALA A 13 -27.53 35.76 20.31
CA ALA A 13 -27.97 34.65 19.50
C ALA A 13 -26.78 34.15 18.68
N LEU A 14 -26.07 33.16 19.21
CA LEU A 14 -25.38 32.17 18.39
C LEU A 14 -26.23 30.91 18.47
N ASP A 15 -27.30 30.93 17.67
CA ASP A 15 -27.91 29.71 17.16
C ASP A 15 -26.86 29.01 16.30
N LEU A 16 -26.12 28.10 16.93
CA LEU A 16 -25.21 27.18 16.25
C LEU A 16 -25.93 25.85 16.05
N THR A 17 -26.99 25.86 15.25
CA THR A 17 -27.42 24.65 14.56
C THR A 17 -26.62 24.49 13.24
N PRO A 18 -26.31 23.28 12.76
CA PRO A 18 -26.53 21.95 13.34
C PRO A 18 -25.20 21.23 13.66
N VAL A 19 -25.23 20.39 14.70
CA VAL A 19 -24.38 19.20 14.76
C VAL A 19 -24.49 18.51 13.39
N VAL A 20 -23.36 18.28 12.72
CA VAL A 20 -23.30 17.50 11.47
C VAL A 20 -24.17 16.26 11.69
N ARG A 21 -25.34 16.20 11.04
CA ARG A 21 -26.11 14.96 10.93
C ARG A 21 -25.30 14.09 9.99
N ALA A 22 -24.24 13.47 10.51
CA ALA A 22 -23.58 12.37 9.86
C ALA A 22 -24.70 11.36 9.59
N ASP A 23 -24.91 11.03 8.33
CA ASP A 23 -25.75 9.90 7.97
C ASP A 23 -25.00 8.64 8.44
N VAL A 24 -25.18 8.30 9.71
CA VAL A 24 -24.51 7.16 10.35
C VAL A 24 -24.89 5.88 9.64
N VAL A 25 -26.10 5.80 9.09
CA VAL A 25 -26.56 4.64 8.32
C VAL A 25 -25.81 4.57 6.99
N GLY A 26 -25.76 5.67 6.24
CA GLY A 26 -24.98 5.74 4.99
C GLY A 26 -23.49 5.47 5.17
N ALA A 27 -22.89 5.99 6.25
CA ALA A 27 -21.49 5.72 6.59
C ALA A 27 -21.24 4.26 6.98
N VAL A 28 -22.16 3.63 7.72
CA VAL A 28 -22.09 2.21 8.08
C VAL A 28 -22.29 1.32 6.85
N ASP A 29 -23.19 1.67 5.95
CA ASP A 29 -23.45 0.92 4.72
C ASP A 29 -22.22 0.95 3.79
N GLU A 30 -21.60 2.12 3.60
CA GLU A 30 -20.36 2.26 2.82
C GLU A 30 -19.20 1.49 3.47
N PHE A 31 -19.05 1.60 4.79
CA PHE A 31 -18.03 0.86 5.52
C PHE A 31 -18.20 -0.66 5.37
N CYS A 32 -19.43 -1.16 5.58
CA CYS A 32 -19.74 -2.58 5.44
C CYS A 32 -19.52 -3.07 4.01
N SER A 33 -19.95 -2.32 3.00
CA SER A 33 -19.77 -2.73 1.60
C SER A 33 -18.29 -2.85 1.25
N ARG A 34 -17.46 -1.86 1.61
CA ARG A 34 -16.00 -1.91 1.38
C ARG A 34 -15.36 -3.06 2.14
N LEU A 35 -15.73 -3.30 3.39
CA LEU A 35 -15.22 -4.42 4.18
C LEU A 35 -15.53 -5.76 3.51
N PHE A 36 -16.76 -5.98 3.03
CA PHE A 36 -17.11 -7.24 2.36
C PHE A 36 -16.41 -7.42 1.01
N GLU A 37 -16.10 -6.32 0.32
CA GLU A 37 -15.31 -6.33 -0.91
C GLU A 37 -13.84 -6.69 -0.65
N GLU A 38 -13.26 -6.21 0.44
CA GLU A 38 -11.89 -6.55 0.86
C GLU A 38 -11.75 -8.01 1.33
N LEU A 39 -12.84 -8.64 1.77
CA LEU A 39 -12.88 -10.05 2.21
C LEU A 39 -12.87 -11.07 1.06
N ASP A 40 -12.71 -10.66 -0.21
CA ASP A 40 -12.53 -11.56 -1.35
C ASP A 40 -11.11 -11.50 -1.92
N TYR A 41 -10.23 -12.35 -1.38
CA TYR A 41 -8.82 -12.40 -1.77
C TYR A 41 -8.57 -12.83 -3.23
N ARG A 42 -9.59 -13.28 -3.96
CA ARG A 42 -9.46 -13.51 -5.41
C ARG A 42 -9.30 -12.20 -6.18
N ARG A 43 -9.88 -11.10 -5.67
CA ARG A 43 -9.68 -9.76 -6.24
C ARG A 43 -8.24 -9.33 -6.04
N GLU A 44 -7.72 -9.53 -4.83
CA GLU A 44 -6.33 -9.23 -4.51
C GLU A 44 -5.36 -10.06 -5.35
N ALA A 45 -5.62 -11.36 -5.51
CA ALA A 45 -4.86 -12.22 -6.41
C ALA A 45 -4.81 -11.67 -7.86
N ALA A 46 -5.96 -11.25 -8.40
CA ALA A 46 -6.01 -10.66 -9.74
C ALA A 46 -5.24 -9.32 -9.82
N ASN A 47 -5.29 -8.51 -8.75
CA ASN A 47 -4.54 -7.26 -8.67
C ASN A 47 -3.02 -7.53 -8.66
N ILE A 48 -2.56 -8.51 -7.90
CA ILE A 48 -1.13 -8.91 -7.85
C ILE A 48 -0.63 -9.35 -9.23
N GLU A 49 -1.38 -10.21 -9.93
CA GLU A 49 -1.01 -10.65 -11.28
C GLU A 49 -0.97 -9.49 -12.28
N ARG A 50 -1.97 -8.59 -12.22
CA ARG A 50 -2.01 -7.40 -13.06
C ARG A 50 -0.82 -6.48 -12.75
N PHE A 51 -0.51 -6.27 -11.47
CA PHE A 51 0.60 -5.44 -11.03
C PHE A 51 1.95 -6.05 -11.47
N ALA A 52 2.11 -7.36 -11.38
CA ALA A 52 3.28 -8.08 -11.88
C ALA A 52 3.44 -7.91 -13.40
N GLY A 53 2.36 -8.04 -14.17
CA GLY A 53 2.38 -7.89 -15.63
C GLY A 53 2.71 -6.46 -16.10
N LEU A 54 2.40 -5.44 -15.27
CA LEU A 54 2.68 -4.04 -15.61
C LEU A 54 4.08 -3.61 -15.13
N TYR A 55 4.44 -3.85 -13.87
CA TYR A 55 5.63 -3.24 -13.24
C TYR A 55 6.66 -4.25 -12.75
N GLY A 56 6.29 -5.53 -12.65
CA GLY A 56 7.20 -6.60 -12.22
C GLY A 56 8.31 -6.86 -13.24
N ALA A 57 9.26 -7.72 -12.89
CA ALA A 57 10.32 -8.12 -13.81
C ALA A 57 9.75 -8.68 -15.13
N GLY A 58 10.09 -8.04 -16.25
CA GLY A 58 9.55 -8.39 -17.58
C GLY A 58 8.15 -7.85 -17.87
N GLY A 59 7.58 -7.05 -16.97
CA GLY A 59 6.31 -6.35 -17.19
C GLY A 59 6.40 -5.25 -18.24
N GLU A 60 5.26 -4.87 -18.79
CA GLU A 60 5.14 -3.94 -19.93
C GLU A 60 5.83 -2.58 -19.68
N TYR A 61 5.79 -2.08 -18.44
CA TYR A 61 6.37 -0.80 -18.03
C TYR A 61 7.64 -0.95 -17.17
N ALA A 62 8.16 -2.17 -17.01
CA ALA A 62 9.33 -2.43 -16.17
C ALA A 62 10.56 -1.61 -16.62
N ALA A 63 10.73 -1.42 -17.94
CA ALA A 63 11.83 -0.64 -18.50
C ALA A 63 11.74 0.88 -18.21
N ARG A 64 10.59 1.37 -17.72
CA ARG A 64 10.42 2.76 -17.26
C ARG A 64 10.90 2.98 -15.83
N ILE A 65 11.13 1.90 -15.09
CA ILE A 65 11.57 1.92 -13.69
C ILE A 65 13.08 1.60 -13.65
N PRO A 66 13.90 2.36 -12.90
CA PRO A 66 15.33 2.08 -12.76
C PRO A 66 15.60 0.65 -12.29
N ALA A 67 16.67 0.05 -12.80
CA ALA A 67 17.11 -1.28 -12.35
C ALA A 67 17.56 -1.26 -10.88
N PRO A 68 17.33 -2.33 -10.09
CA PRO A 68 16.77 -3.64 -10.50
C PRO A 68 15.25 -3.67 -10.68
N GLY A 69 14.53 -2.58 -10.40
CA GLY A 69 13.08 -2.47 -10.60
C GLY A 69 12.25 -2.99 -9.43
N VAL A 70 10.99 -3.35 -9.72
CA VAL A 70 10.02 -3.83 -8.72
C VAL A 70 9.89 -5.35 -8.84
N ARG A 71 9.98 -6.06 -7.70
CA ARG A 71 9.66 -7.49 -7.59
C ARG A 71 8.25 -7.66 -7.04
N VAL A 72 7.48 -8.54 -7.66
CA VAL A 72 6.12 -8.87 -7.26
C VAL A 72 6.08 -10.39 -7.00
N PRO A 73 5.53 -10.86 -5.88
CA PRO A 73 5.51 -12.29 -5.57
C PRO A 73 4.64 -13.05 -6.56
N ARG A 74 5.12 -14.20 -7.04
CA ARG A 74 4.31 -15.10 -7.87
C ARG A 74 3.19 -15.73 -7.04
N LEU A 75 1.98 -15.79 -7.57
CA LEU A 75 0.88 -16.51 -6.91
C LEU A 75 0.93 -18.01 -7.15
N GLU A 76 0.62 -18.79 -6.11
CA GLU A 76 0.20 -20.18 -6.27
C GLU A 76 -1.32 -20.19 -6.49
N ARG A 77 -1.72 -19.83 -7.72
CA ARG A 77 -3.11 -19.49 -8.07
C ARG A 77 -4.11 -20.58 -7.74
N GLU A 78 -3.71 -21.84 -7.88
CA GLU A 78 -4.55 -23.01 -7.59
C GLU A 78 -4.88 -23.17 -6.09
N LEU A 79 -4.04 -22.61 -5.21
CA LEU A 79 -4.23 -22.63 -3.76
C LEU A 79 -4.96 -21.39 -3.24
N CYS A 80 -5.17 -20.38 -4.10
CA CYS A 80 -5.87 -19.15 -3.74
C CYS A 80 -7.39 -19.37 -3.77
N THR A 81 -8.06 -18.93 -2.71
CA THR A 81 -9.52 -18.98 -2.56
C THR A 81 -10.04 -17.60 -2.15
N ARG A 82 -11.36 -17.48 -1.95
CA ARG A 82 -11.95 -16.24 -1.43
C ARG A 82 -11.35 -15.80 -0.07
N ARG A 83 -10.83 -16.73 0.73
CA ARG A 83 -10.37 -16.49 2.11
C ARG A 83 -8.89 -16.82 2.34
N VAL A 84 -8.19 -17.31 1.32
CA VAL A 84 -6.78 -17.73 1.42
C VAL A 84 -6.04 -17.20 0.20
N LEU A 85 -4.95 -16.49 0.42
CA LEU A 85 -4.04 -16.02 -0.63
C LEU A 85 -2.69 -16.70 -0.42
N VAL A 86 -2.18 -17.37 -1.44
CA VAL A 86 -0.91 -18.09 -1.39
C VAL A 86 0.02 -17.55 -2.46
N MET A 87 1.21 -17.13 -2.05
CA MET A 87 2.18 -16.50 -2.91
C MET A 87 3.61 -16.88 -2.52
N GLU A 88 4.54 -16.63 -3.44
CA GLU A 88 5.96 -16.79 -3.25
C GLU A 88 6.43 -16.07 -1.98
N TRP A 89 7.21 -16.78 -1.17
CA TRP A 89 7.91 -16.16 -0.06
C TRP A 89 9.10 -15.34 -0.58
N ILE A 90 9.13 -14.06 -0.21
CA ILE A 90 10.23 -13.15 -0.55
C ILE A 90 10.94 -12.76 0.74
N ASP A 91 12.21 -13.14 0.85
CA ASP A 91 13.08 -12.60 1.89
C ASP A 91 13.41 -11.14 1.59
N GLY A 92 13.47 -10.32 2.63
CA GLY A 92 13.80 -8.90 2.51
C GLY A 92 13.72 -8.16 3.83
N GLU A 93 14.25 -6.95 3.84
CA GLU A 93 14.19 -6.04 4.99
C GLU A 93 13.04 -5.06 4.81
N ARG A 94 12.41 -4.61 5.90
CA ARG A 94 11.38 -3.57 5.82
C ARG A 94 12.01 -2.28 5.32
N LEU A 95 11.38 -1.62 4.35
CA LEU A 95 11.88 -0.37 3.75
C LEU A 95 11.99 0.77 4.78
N ILE A 96 11.15 0.75 5.81
CA ILE A 96 11.20 1.71 6.93
C ILE A 96 11.64 0.94 8.17
N ALA A 97 12.88 1.12 8.59
CA ALA A 97 13.30 0.74 9.92
C ALA A 97 12.72 1.75 10.92
N THR A 98 11.91 1.29 11.86
CA THR A 98 11.65 2.02 13.10
C THR A 98 12.74 1.68 14.08
N ALA A 99 13.48 2.68 14.57
CA ALA A 99 14.42 2.49 15.66
C ALA A 99 13.68 2.00 16.91
N SER A 100 14.39 1.36 17.83
CA SER A 100 13.83 0.78 19.06
C SER A 100 13.19 1.83 19.99
N ASP A 101 13.46 3.12 19.77
CA ASP A 101 12.89 4.25 20.51
C ASP A 101 11.66 4.89 19.81
N GLY A 102 11.21 4.32 18.69
CA GLY A 102 10.08 4.82 17.91
C GLY A 102 10.40 6.00 17.00
N SER A 103 11.67 6.40 16.87
CA SER A 103 12.09 7.35 15.84
C SER A 103 12.13 6.67 14.46
N CYS A 104 11.75 7.41 13.41
CA CYS A 104 12.00 6.97 12.05
C CYS A 104 13.52 7.00 11.84
N THR A 105 14.11 5.85 11.55
CA THR A 105 15.52 5.80 11.16
C THR A 105 15.66 6.56 9.84
N VAL A 106 16.64 7.46 9.77
CA VAL A 106 16.94 8.25 8.57
C VAL A 106 17.25 7.27 7.43
N VAL A 107 16.71 7.51 6.24
CA VAL A 107 17.05 6.76 5.02
C VAL A 107 18.57 6.83 4.84
N ASP A 108 19.24 5.68 4.89
CA ASP A 108 20.69 5.63 4.69
C ASP A 108 21.03 5.95 3.22
N GLU A 109 22.25 6.43 2.96
CA GLU A 109 22.70 6.69 1.58
C GLU A 109 22.61 5.43 0.70
N ALA A 110 22.76 4.26 1.31
CA ALA A 110 22.59 2.96 0.66
C ALA A 110 21.16 2.65 0.18
N ASP A 111 20.15 3.35 0.71
CA ASP A 111 18.74 3.17 0.36
C ASP A 111 18.25 4.19 -0.69
N MET A 112 19.06 5.19 -1.03
CA MET A 112 18.71 6.19 -2.06
C MET A 112 18.30 5.57 -3.41
N PRO A 113 18.94 4.51 -3.92
CA PRO A 113 18.47 3.85 -5.14
C PRO A 113 17.04 3.29 -5.03
N LEU A 114 16.62 2.84 -3.83
CA LEU A 114 15.26 2.34 -3.61
C LEU A 114 14.23 3.47 -3.61
N VAL A 115 14.62 4.65 -3.12
CA VAL A 115 13.79 5.86 -3.19
C VAL A 115 13.54 6.27 -4.64
N GLU A 116 14.59 6.25 -5.48
CA GLU A 116 14.47 6.53 -6.91
C GLU A 116 13.54 5.54 -7.62
N ILE A 117 13.67 4.24 -7.32
CA ILE A 117 12.77 3.19 -7.84
C ILE A 117 11.33 3.45 -7.40
N GLY A 118 11.11 3.76 -6.11
CA GLY A 118 9.78 4.03 -5.57
C GLY A 118 9.10 5.24 -6.21
N ILE A 119 9.85 6.34 -6.39
CA ILE A 119 9.35 7.54 -7.07
C ILE A 119 9.00 7.24 -8.53
N ALA A 120 9.92 6.61 -9.27
CA ALA A 120 9.71 6.27 -10.68
C ALA A 120 8.50 5.34 -10.85
N ALA A 121 8.42 4.27 -10.05
CA ALA A 121 7.31 3.32 -10.09
C ALA A 121 5.97 4.00 -9.79
N THR A 122 5.92 4.91 -8.81
CA THR A 122 4.70 5.64 -8.46
C THR A 122 4.26 6.57 -9.59
N LEU A 123 5.21 7.26 -10.25
CA LEU A 123 4.90 8.14 -11.37
C LEU A 123 4.38 7.37 -12.59
N VAL A 124 4.97 6.21 -12.92
CA VAL A 124 4.51 5.33 -14.00
C VAL A 124 3.10 4.79 -13.71
N GLN A 125 2.85 4.39 -12.46
CA GLN A 125 1.52 3.97 -12.00
C GLN A 125 0.47 5.07 -12.19
N LEU A 126 0.80 6.30 -11.79
CA LEU A 126 -0.12 7.44 -11.82
C LEU A 126 -0.34 7.99 -13.24
N LEU A 127 0.74 8.20 -14.00
CA LEU A 127 0.73 9.02 -15.21
C LEU A 127 0.65 8.19 -16.50
N GLU A 128 1.13 6.94 -16.50
CA GLU A 128 1.17 6.12 -17.72
C GLU A 128 0.07 5.06 -17.74
N THR A 129 -0.16 4.39 -16.61
CA THR A 129 -0.99 3.18 -16.58
C THR A 129 -2.34 3.36 -15.91
N GLY A 130 -2.46 4.31 -14.96
CA GLY A 130 -3.67 4.52 -14.17
C GLY A 130 -4.02 3.36 -13.23
N VAL A 131 -3.09 2.42 -13.01
CA VAL A 131 -3.21 1.30 -12.08
C VAL A 131 -2.21 1.54 -10.96
N MET A 132 -2.69 1.63 -9.73
CA MET A 132 -1.85 2.06 -8.62
C MET A 132 -1.87 1.04 -7.49
N HIS A 133 -0.72 0.89 -6.83
CA HIS A 133 -0.66 0.36 -5.48
C HIS A 133 -1.21 1.44 -4.55
N THR A 134 -2.45 1.27 -4.07
CA THR A 134 -3.17 2.34 -3.35
C THR A 134 -2.67 2.58 -1.94
N ASP A 135 -1.87 1.67 -1.36
CA ASP A 135 -1.33 1.81 0.00
C ASP A 135 0.14 1.39 0.12
N PRO A 136 1.09 2.11 -0.50
CA PRO A 136 2.52 1.77 -0.49
C PRO A 136 3.18 2.15 0.86
N HIS A 137 2.63 1.65 1.96
CA HIS A 137 3.18 1.83 3.29
C HIS A 137 4.36 0.86 3.53
N GLY A 138 5.23 1.17 4.50
CA GLY A 138 6.42 0.35 4.80
C GLY A 138 6.12 -1.12 5.16
N GLY A 139 4.89 -1.45 5.57
CA GLY A 139 4.46 -2.84 5.80
C GLY A 139 4.19 -3.68 4.54
N ASN A 140 4.00 -3.05 3.36
CA ASN A 140 3.72 -3.71 2.08
C ASN A 140 4.94 -3.73 1.16
N LEU A 141 6.03 -3.09 1.57
CA LEU A 141 7.25 -2.91 0.77
C LEU A 141 8.44 -3.53 1.47
N LEU A 142 9.14 -4.40 0.74
CA LEU A 142 10.36 -5.06 1.19
C LEU A 142 11.53 -4.63 0.31
N LYS A 143 12.66 -4.32 0.94
CA LYS A 143 13.98 -4.31 0.31
C LYS A 143 14.39 -5.77 0.10
N ALA A 144 14.03 -6.31 -1.05
CA ALA A 144 14.39 -7.67 -1.43
C ALA A 144 15.85 -7.72 -1.93
N PRO A 145 16.58 -8.83 -1.69
CA PRO A 145 17.88 -9.04 -2.30
C PRO A 145 17.72 -9.16 -3.83
N VAL A 146 18.72 -8.67 -4.56
CA VAL A 146 18.77 -8.84 -6.02
C VAL A 146 18.91 -10.34 -6.33
N PRO A 147 17.99 -10.94 -7.11
CA PRO A 147 18.12 -12.35 -7.48
C PRO A 147 19.41 -12.57 -8.30
N PRO A 148 20.09 -13.71 -8.13
CA PRO A 148 21.29 -14.01 -8.89
C PRO A 148 20.98 -14.04 -10.39
N PRO A 149 21.95 -13.68 -11.26
CA PRO A 149 21.75 -13.73 -12.71
C PRO A 149 21.39 -15.16 -13.14
N PRO A 150 20.58 -15.32 -14.20
CA PRO A 150 20.24 -16.64 -14.71
C PRO A 150 21.51 -17.40 -15.12
N PRO A 151 21.56 -18.73 -14.95
CA PRO A 151 22.69 -19.53 -15.38
C PRO A 151 22.89 -19.36 -16.90
N PRO A 152 24.15 -19.42 -17.39
CA PRO A 152 24.40 -19.35 -18.83
C PRO A 152 23.62 -20.47 -19.55
N PRO A 153 23.14 -20.22 -20.78
CA PRO A 153 22.44 -21.24 -21.55
C PRO A 153 23.34 -22.48 -21.64
N ALA A 154 22.78 -23.65 -21.35
CA ALA A 154 23.50 -24.90 -21.48
C ALA A 154 24.04 -24.99 -22.90
N GLU A 155 25.37 -25.11 -23.05
CA GLU A 155 25.99 -25.38 -24.34
C GLU A 155 25.32 -26.63 -24.91
N ALA A 156 24.66 -26.47 -26.07
CA ALA A 156 24.12 -27.59 -26.81
C ALA A 156 25.30 -28.49 -27.18
N ALA A 157 25.29 -29.70 -26.64
CA ALA A 157 26.28 -30.76 -26.90
C ALA A 157 26.36 -31.13 -28.38
#